data_AF-A0A1B6NVZ9-F1
#
_entry.id   AF-A0A1B6NVZ9-F1
#
_cell.length_a   1.000
_cell.length_b   1.000
_cell.length_c   1.000
_cell.angle_alpha   90.00
_cell.angle_beta   90.00
_cell.angle_gamma   90.00
#
_symmetry.space_group_name_H-M   'P 1'
#
loop_
_entity.id
_entity.type
_entity.pdbx_description
1 polymer ?
#
loop_
_entity_poly.entity_id
_entity_poly.type
_entity_poly.pdbx_seq_one_letter_code
_entity_poly.pdbx_strand_id
1 'polypeptide(L)' 'MASKYSNLTVKGYRRENGRVGVRNHVIILPVDDISNAACEAVANNVKGTMALPHAYGRLQFGEDLEL' A
#
# COMPACT_ATOMS: atom_id res chain seq x y z
N MET A 1 10.82 35.99 -5.18
CA MET A 1 9.59 36.16 -4.39
C MET A 1 9.26 34.84 -3.73
N ALA A 2 9.02 34.81 -2.41
CA ALA A 2 8.59 33.60 -1.73
C ALA A 2 7.17 33.22 -2.18
N SER A 3 6.93 31.93 -2.39
CA SER A 3 5.59 31.39 -2.71
C SER A 3 4.59 31.76 -1.59
N LYS A 4 3.33 32.03 -1.96
CA LYS A 4 2.21 32.30 -1.03
C LYS A 4 2.06 31.23 0.07
N TYR A 5 2.60 30.04 -0.15
CA TYR A 5 2.45 28.86 0.72
C TYR A 5 3.70 28.53 1.55
N SER A 6 4.71 29.41 1.60
CA SER A 6 6.02 29.11 2.20
C SER A 6 5.98 28.67 3.67
N ASN A 7 4.94 29.04 4.42
CA ASN A 7 4.78 28.71 5.84
C ASN A 7 3.56 27.80 6.13
N LEU A 8 2.91 27.23 5.10
CA LEU A 8 1.79 26.32 5.32
C LEU A 8 2.30 24.95 5.77
N THR A 9 1.75 24.45 6.87
CA THR A 9 2.04 23.09 7.35
C THR A 9 0.82 22.19 7.16
N VAL A 10 1.06 20.91 6.93
CA VAL A 10 0.03 19.88 6.81
C VAL A 10 0.34 18.71 7.74
N LYS A 11 -0.71 18.05 8.25
CA LYS A 11 -0.54 16.79 8.96
C LYS A 11 -0.34 15.67 7.93
N GLY A 12 0.63 14.79 8.17
CA GLY A 12 0.94 13.68 7.28
C GLY A 12 1.78 12.61 7.97
N TYR A 13 1.91 11.48 7.29
CA TYR A 13 2.64 10.31 7.78
C TYR A 13 4.03 10.29 7.17
N ARG A 14 5.04 10.67 7.96
CA ARG A 14 6.45 10.68 7.54
C ARG A 14 6.98 9.25 7.43
N ARG A 15 7.67 8.95 6.34
CA ARG A 15 8.36 7.67 6.10
C ARG A 15 9.88 7.84 6.30
N GLU A 16 10.58 6.74 6.51
CA GLU A 16 12.04 6.72 6.72
C GLU A 16 12.82 7.29 5.52
N ASN A 17 12.30 7.09 4.31
CA ASN A 17 12.87 7.64 3.07
C ASN A 17 12.57 9.14 2.83
N GLY A 18 12.08 9.86 3.84
CA GLY A 18 11.79 11.30 3.77
C GLY A 18 10.49 11.67 3.04
N ARG A 19 9.82 10.74 2.36
CA ARG A 19 8.50 10.98 1.75
C ARG A 19 7.42 11.12 2.83
N VAL A 20 6.37 11.89 2.53
CA VAL A 20 5.22 12.10 3.42
C VAL A 20 3.94 11.64 2.73
N GLY A 21 3.21 10.73 3.35
CA GLY A 21 1.91 10.25 2.88
C GLY A 21 0.75 11.02 3.51
N VAL A 22 -0.33 11.21 2.74
CA VAL A 22 -1.59 11.78 3.24
C VAL A 22 -2.50 10.74 3.91
N ARG A 23 -2.19 9.45 3.77
CA ARG A 23 -2.91 8.32 4.37
C ARG A 23 -1.93 7.30 4.94
N ASN A 24 -2.36 6.55 5.94
CA ASN A 24 -1.60 5.47 6.56
C ASN A 24 -2.41 4.18 6.56
N HIS A 25 -2.29 3.41 5.49
CA HIS A 25 -3.01 2.14 5.33
C HIS A 25 -2.14 0.98 5.76
N VAL A 26 -2.77 -0.03 6.36
CA VAL A 26 -2.20 -1.37 6.50
C VAL A 26 -2.65 -2.16 5.28
N ILE A 27 -1.69 -2.55 4.43
CA ILE A 27 -1.97 -3.25 3.18
C ILE A 27 -1.70 -4.74 3.35
N ILE A 28 -2.57 -5.55 2.75
CA ILE A 28 -2.36 -6.98 2.56
C ILE A 28 -2.12 -7.19 1.06
N LEU A 29 -0.89 -7.54 0.71
CA LEU A 29 -0.46 -7.73 -0.67
C LEU A 29 -0.36 -9.24 -0.94
N PRO A 30 -1.20 -9.80 -1.83
CA PRO A 30 -1.05 -11.18 -2.27
C PRO A 30 0.24 -11.35 -3.08
N VAL A 31 0.79 -12.56 -3.08
CA VAL A 31 1.96 -12.92 -3.91
C VAL A 31 1.54 -13.32 -5.32
N ASP A 32 0.37 -13.96 -5.46
CA ASP A 32 -0.20 -14.47 -6.71
C ASP A 32 -1.73 -14.41 -6.66
N ASP A 33 -2.40 -14.68 -7.80
CA ASP A 33 -3.86 -14.67 -7.86
C ASP A 33 -4.54 -15.71 -6.96
N ILE A 34 -3.86 -16.82 -6.62
CA ILE A 34 -4.40 -17.82 -5.69
C ILE A 34 -4.61 -17.19 -4.31
N SER A 35 -3.69 -16.31 -3.91
CA SER A 35 -3.69 -15.67 -2.60
C SER A 35 -4.69 -14.51 -2.49
N ASN A 36 -5.25 -14.01 -3.60
CA ASN A 36 -6.22 -12.90 -3.61
C ASN A 36 -7.38 -13.15 -2.63
N ALA A 37 -8.02 -14.31 -2.73
CA ALA A 37 -9.17 -14.65 -1.89
C ALA A 37 -8.83 -14.70 -0.39
N ALA A 38 -7.62 -15.15 -0.04
CA ALA A 38 -7.15 -15.16 1.34
C ALA A 38 -6.93 -13.72 1.85
N CYS A 39 -6.29 -12.86 1.06
CA CYS A 39 -6.08 -11.46 1.42
C CYS A 39 -7.41 -10.71 1.60
N GLU A 40 -8.38 -10.92 0.71
CA GLU A 40 -9.72 -10.33 0.81
C GLU A 40 -10.46 -10.82 2.06
N ALA A 41 -10.39 -12.12 2.38
CA ALA A 41 -10.98 -12.67 3.58
C ALA A 41 -10.37 -12.05 4.85
N VAL A 42 -9.05 -11.85 4.90
CA VAL A 42 -8.39 -11.17 6.02
C VAL A 42 -8.84 -9.71 6.10
N ALA A 43 -8.87 -8.98 4.98
CA ALA A 43 -9.30 -7.58 4.97
C ALA A 43 -10.76 -7.40 5.42
N ASN A 44 -11.63 -8.36 5.10
CA ASN A 44 -13.01 -8.35 5.55
C ASN A 44 -13.12 -8.54 7.08
N ASN A 45 -12.26 -9.39 7.67
CA ASN A 45 -12.29 -9.68 9.10
C ASN A 45 -11.50 -8.68 9.95
N VAL A 46 -10.38 -8.15 9.45
CA VAL A 46 -9.46 -7.26 10.17
C VAL A 46 -9.67 -5.82 9.73
N LYS A 47 -10.45 -5.06 10.52
CA LYS A 47 -10.81 -3.69 10.19
C LYS A 47 -9.58 -2.76 10.19
N GLY A 48 -9.57 -1.80 9.27
CA GLY A 48 -8.45 -0.87 9.07
C GLY A 48 -7.34 -1.40 8.14
N THR A 49 -7.48 -2.63 7.65
CA THR A 49 -6.62 -3.19 6.60
C THR A 49 -7.29 -3.09 5.22
N MET A 50 -6.49 -3.18 4.16
CA MET A 50 -6.96 -3.15 2.78
C MET A 50 -6.18 -4.16 1.95
N ALA A 51 -6.90 -5.09 1.31
CA ALA A 51 -6.32 -6.01 0.34
C ALA A 51 -6.13 -5.31 -1.01
N LEU A 52 -5.03 -5.60 -1.70
CA LEU A 52 -4.76 -5.14 -3.06
C LEU A 52 -4.60 -6.34 -4.01
N PRO A 53 -5.71 -6.94 -4.46
CA PRO A 53 -5.65 -8.08 -5.37
C PRO A 53 -5.10 -7.68 -6.74
N HIS A 54 -4.43 -8.62 -7.40
CA HIS A 54 -3.86 -8.41 -8.73
C HIS A 54 -4.06 -9.65 -9.61
N ALA A 55 -4.02 -9.46 -10.93
CA ALA A 55 -4.35 -10.49 -11.91
C ALA A 55 -3.14 -11.37 -12.34
N TYR A 56 -2.06 -11.45 -11.54
CA TYR A 56 -0.95 -12.35 -11.89
C TYR A 56 -1.44 -13.78 -11.81
N GLY A 57 -1.33 -14.53 -12.89
CA GLY A 57 -1.85 -15.89 -12.94
C GLY A 57 -1.26 -16.79 -11.86
N ARG A 58 -1.86 -17.97 -11.70
CA ARG A 58 -1.42 -18.98 -10.73
C ARG A 58 0.07 -19.31 -10.92
N LEU A 59 0.86 -19.21 -9.86
CA LEU A 59 2.31 -19.43 -9.86
C LEU A 59 3.10 -18.54 -10.84
N GLN A 60 2.53 -17.40 -11.25
CA GLN A 60 3.27 -16.37 -11.97
C GLN A 60 3.80 -15.37 -10.95
N PHE A 61 5.08 -15.07 -11.07
CA PHE A 61 5.74 -14.09 -10.22
C PHE A 61 6.30 -12.96 -11.10
N GLY A 62 6.27 -11.74 -10.57
CA GLY A 62 6.87 -10.58 -11.22
C GLY A 62 8.38 -10.53 -10.99
N GLU A 63 9.01 -9.46 -11.50
CA GLU A 63 10.42 -9.15 -11.24
C GLU A 63 10.74 -9.06 -9.74
N ASP A 64 9.72 -8.78 -8.91
CA ASP A 64 9.82 -8.71 -7.46
C ASP A 64 10.18 -10.05 -6.78
N LEU A 65 10.10 -11.19 -7.49
CA LEU A 65 10.54 -12.49 -6.93
C LEU A 65 12.06 -12.56 -6.73
N GLU A 66 12.82 -11.86 -7.56
CA GLU A 66 14.29 -11.91 -7.59
C GLU A 66 14.94 -10.82 -6.70
N LEU A 67 14.14 -10.06 -5.94
CA LEU A 67 14.57 -9.00 -5.01
C LEU A 67 14.77 -9.53 -3.58
#